data_AF-A0AAT9HCN5-F1
#
_entry.id   AF-A0AAT9HCN5-F1
#
_cell.length_a   1.000
_cell.length_b   1.000
_cell.length_c   1.000
_cell.angle_alpha   90.00
_cell.angle_beta   90.00
_cell.angle_gamma   90.00
#
_symmetry.space_group_name_H-M   'P 1'
#
loop_
_entity.id
_entity.type
_entity.pdbx_description
1 polymer ?
#
loop_
_entity_poly.entity_id
_entity_poly.type
_entity_poly.pdbx_seq_one_letter_code
_entity_poly.pdbx_strand_id
1 'polypeptide(L)'
;MSGSQPKSSEGRLAEQHLGDRLSALVDGELGHDARERVLAHVATCAKCKTEVDAQRRLKNVFAEAAPPPPSESFLARLQGLPAGETSATAAPR
;
A
#
# COMPACT_ATOMS: atom_id res chain seq x y z
N MET A 1 -0.73 4.65 39.21
CA MET A 1 -0.11 5.66 38.34
C MET A 1 -0.46 5.29 36.90
N SER A 2 -1.60 5.76 36.42
CA SER A 2 -2.12 5.43 35.09
C SER A 2 -1.76 6.59 34.15
N GLY A 3 -0.84 6.35 33.22
CA GLY A 3 -0.40 7.35 32.26
C GLY A 3 -1.50 7.65 31.25
N SER A 4 -2.07 8.85 31.31
CA SER A 4 -2.89 9.41 30.24
C SER A 4 -1.99 9.64 29.03
N GLN A 5 -2.19 8.89 27.94
CA GLN A 5 -1.56 9.23 26.66
C GLN A 5 -2.09 10.60 26.20
N PRO A 6 -1.22 11.58 25.89
CA PRO A 6 -1.66 12.86 25.38
C PRO A 6 -2.18 12.71 23.95
N LYS A 7 -3.28 13.41 23.67
CA LYS A 7 -3.98 13.50 22.40
C LYS A 7 -2.99 13.97 21.33
N SER A 8 -2.54 13.03 20.50
CA SER A 8 -1.49 13.27 19.51
C SER A 8 -2.02 14.13 18.37
N SER A 9 -1.31 15.22 18.08
CA SER A 9 -1.14 15.78 16.73
C SER A 9 -2.38 16.25 15.94
N GLU A 10 -3.32 16.97 16.58
CA GLU A 10 -4.43 17.63 15.86
C GLU A 10 -4.20 19.14 15.63
N GLY A 11 -3.11 19.74 16.12
CA GLY A 11 -2.98 21.20 16.23
C GLY A 11 -1.70 21.86 15.69
N ARG A 12 -0.94 21.25 14.77
CA ARG A 12 0.24 21.90 14.14
C ARG A 12 0.18 21.97 12.61
N LEU A 13 -1.05 22.11 12.09
CA LEU A 13 -1.41 21.98 10.68
C LEU A 13 -1.20 23.23 9.81
N ALA A 14 -0.54 24.28 10.30
CA ALA A 14 -0.35 25.51 9.52
C ALA A 14 1.02 25.63 8.83
N GLU A 15 2.06 24.91 9.29
CA GLU A 15 3.42 25.02 8.73
C GLU A 15 4.11 23.66 8.49
N GLN A 16 3.42 22.54 8.70
CA GLN A 16 3.97 21.18 8.53
C GLN A 16 3.15 20.41 7.50
N HIS A 17 3.69 20.29 6.29
CA HIS A 17 3.14 19.46 5.22
C HIS A 17 2.94 18.01 5.67
N LEU A 18 2.01 17.31 5.03
CA LEU A 18 1.48 16.03 5.49
C LEU A 18 2.43 14.84 5.34
N GLY A 19 3.59 14.99 4.68
CA GLY A 19 4.67 13.98 4.62
C GLY A 19 4.15 12.57 4.32
N ASP A 20 4.47 11.60 5.19
CA ASP A 20 4.07 10.20 5.06
C ASP A 20 2.55 9.98 4.92
N ARG A 21 1.72 10.91 5.40
CA ARG A 21 0.25 10.81 5.24
C ARG A 21 -0.18 11.02 3.78
N LEU A 22 0.60 11.73 2.96
CA LEU A 22 0.34 11.84 1.52
C LEU A 22 0.66 10.52 0.81
N SER A 23 1.78 9.88 1.15
CA SER A 23 2.12 8.55 0.63
C SER A 23 1.04 7.53 0.99
N ALA A 24 0.62 7.48 2.25
CA ALA A 24 -0.46 6.60 2.70
C ALA A 24 -1.80 6.89 2.00
N LEU A 25 -2.10 8.17 1.67
CA LEU A 25 -3.27 8.51 0.85
C LEU A 25 -3.17 7.92 -0.56
N VAL A 26 -2.00 8.02 -1.21
CA VAL A 26 -1.76 7.50 -2.57
C VAL A 26 -1.80 5.99 -2.59
N ASP A 27 -1.31 5.34 -1.53
CA ASP A 27 -1.31 3.89 -1.40
C ASP A 27 -2.67 3.31 -1.06
N GLY A 28 -3.55 4.10 -0.43
CA GLY A 28 -4.89 3.66 -0.02
C GLY A 28 -4.95 3.15 1.43
N GLU A 29 -3.90 3.40 2.21
CA GLU A 29 -3.69 2.86 3.55
C GLU A 29 -4.33 3.71 4.66
N LEU A 30 -4.99 4.82 4.30
CA LEU A 30 -5.70 5.65 5.26
C LEU A 30 -7.11 5.13 5.53
N GLY A 31 -7.46 5.02 6.81
CA GLY A 31 -8.85 4.86 7.25
C GLY A 31 -9.73 6.06 6.83
N HIS A 32 -11.05 5.86 6.82
CA HIS A 32 -12.02 6.80 6.23
C HIS A 32 -11.86 8.26 6.73
N ASP A 33 -11.90 8.46 8.06
CA ASP A 33 -11.83 9.80 8.65
C ASP A 33 -10.49 10.50 8.37
N ALA A 34 -9.38 9.74 8.41
CA ALA A 34 -8.06 10.27 8.14
C ALA A 34 -7.92 10.67 6.67
N ARG A 35 -8.43 9.83 5.76
CA ARG A 35 -8.48 10.11 4.32
C ARG A 35 -9.26 11.38 4.04
N GLU A 36 -10.42 11.58 4.65
CA GLU A 36 -11.23 12.79 4.45
C GLU A 36 -10.47 14.06 4.88
N ARG A 37 -9.86 14.05 6.06
CA ARG A 37 -9.07 15.21 6.55
C ARG A 37 -7.88 15.52 5.64
N VAL A 38 -7.16 14.50 5.17
CA VAL A 38 -6.03 14.69 4.24
C VAL A 38 -6.52 15.24 2.91
N LEU A 39 -7.63 14.72 2.36
CA LEU A 39 -8.22 15.22 1.11
C LEU A 39 -8.67 16.68 1.23
N ALA A 40 -9.28 17.07 2.36
CA ALA A 40 -9.66 18.46 2.62
C ALA A 40 -8.45 19.40 2.61
N HIS A 41 -7.30 18.96 3.15
CA HIS A 41 -6.07 19.73 3.09
C HIS A 41 -5.48 19.79 1.67
N VAL A 42 -5.44 18.66 0.95
CA VAL A 42 -4.94 18.61 -0.44
C VAL A 42 -5.76 19.51 -1.37
N ALA A 43 -7.06 19.66 -1.11
CA ALA A 43 -7.92 20.56 -1.86
C ALA A 43 -7.54 22.05 -1.69
N THR A 44 -6.89 22.43 -0.58
CA THR A 44 -6.57 23.83 -0.25
C THR A 44 -5.08 24.15 -0.30
N CYS A 45 -4.19 23.15 -0.27
CA CYS A 45 -2.74 23.33 -0.30
C CYS A 45 -2.13 22.89 -1.65
N ALA A 46 -1.75 23.86 -2.50
CA ALA A 46 -1.17 23.59 -3.82
C ALA A 46 0.12 22.74 -3.75
N LYS A 47 0.97 22.92 -2.73
CA LYS A 47 2.19 22.14 -2.57
C LYS A 47 1.90 20.66 -2.28
N CYS A 48 0.98 20.37 -1.36
CA CYS A 48 0.56 19.00 -1.06
C CYS A 48 -0.16 18.36 -2.25
N LYS A 49 -0.91 19.13 -3.04
CA LYS A 49 -1.48 18.66 -4.30
C LYS A 49 -0.41 18.23 -5.31
N THR A 50 0.59 19.07 -5.54
CA THR A 50 1.72 18.75 -6.43
C THR A 50 2.45 17.48 -5.98
N GLU A 51 2.64 17.29 -4.68
CA GLU A 51 3.29 16.10 -4.13
C GLU A 51 2.46 14.84 -4.35
N VAL A 52 1.15 14.87 -4.05
CA VAL A 52 0.22 13.76 -4.34
C VAL A 52 0.20 13.40 -5.82
N ASP A 53 0.19 14.40 -6.69
CA ASP A 53 0.19 14.19 -8.14
C ASP A 53 1.50 13.55 -8.62
N ALA A 54 2.64 13.96 -8.07
CA ALA A 54 3.94 13.36 -8.36
C ALA A 54 4.01 11.89 -7.89
N GLN A 55 3.52 11.61 -6.68
CA GLN A 55 3.46 10.26 -6.13
C GLN A 55 2.52 9.34 -6.93
N ARG A 56 1.35 9.84 -7.35
CA ARG A 56 0.43 9.08 -8.21
C ARG A 56 1.03 8.73 -9.56
N ARG A 57 1.74 9.67 -10.20
CA ARG A 57 2.47 9.39 -11.45
C ARG A 57 3.48 8.27 -11.26
N LEU A 58 4.24 8.30 -10.17
CA LEU A 58 5.20 7.25 -9.85
C LEU A 58 4.50 5.89 -9.62
N LYS A 59 3.42 5.87 -8.84
CA LYS A 59 2.62 4.66 -8.60
C LYS A 59 2.07 4.07 -9.90
N ASN A 60 1.62 4.92 -10.83
CA ASN A 60 1.11 4.47 -12.13
C ASN A 60 2.21 3.84 -12.99
N VAL A 61 3.42 4.42 -13.01
CA VAL A 61 4.56 3.82 -13.72
C VAL A 61 4.84 2.40 -13.22
N PHE A 62 4.81 2.19 -11.91
CA PHE A 62 4.98 0.84 -11.33
C PHE A 62 3.80 -0.10 -11.63
N ALA A 63 2.57 0.41 -11.62
CA ALA A 63 1.38 -0.39 -11.93
C ALA A 63 1.33 -0.83 -13.40
N GLU A 64 1.88 -0.02 -14.31
CA GLU A 64 1.95 -0.30 -15.74
C GLU A 64 3.17 -1.13 -16.15
N ALA A 65 4.19 -1.20 -15.29
CA ALA A 65 5.38 -2.01 -15.54
C ALA A 65 5.03 -3.50 -15.55
N ALA A 66 5.51 -4.21 -16.58
CA ALA A 66 5.40 -5.67 -16.61
C ALA A 66 6.12 -6.28 -15.39
N PRO A 67 5.51 -7.24 -14.67
CA PRO A 67 6.20 -7.96 -13.62
C PRO A 67 7.48 -8.61 -14.17
N PRO A 68 8.59 -8.59 -13.40
CA PRO A 68 9.79 -9.31 -13.83
C PRO A 68 9.46 -10.80 -13.99
N PRO A 69 10.04 -11.47 -15.01
CA PRO A 69 9.84 -12.90 -15.14
C PRO A 69 10.39 -13.61 -13.91
N PRO A 70 9.80 -14.75 -13.50
CA PRO A 70 10.39 -15.58 -12.46
C PRO A 70 11.80 -16.00 -12.86
N SER A 71 12.68 -16.15 -11.87
CA SER A 71 14.06 -16.58 -12.15
C SER A 71 14.09 -17.99 -12.73
N GLU A 72 15.05 -18.26 -13.61
CA GLU A 72 15.25 -19.59 -14.20
C GLU A 72 15.50 -20.66 -13.13
N SER A 73 16.27 -20.31 -12.09
CA SER A 73 16.53 -21.20 -10.95
C SER A 73 15.27 -21.54 -10.15
N PHE A 74 14.33 -20.59 -10.02
CA PHE A 74 13.05 -20.84 -9.38
C PHE A 74 12.19 -21.77 -10.23
N LEU A 75 12.11 -21.53 -11.55
CA LEU A 75 11.38 -22.40 -12.48
C LEU A 75 11.93 -23.83 -12.51
N ALA A 76 13.26 -24.00 -12.55
CA ALA A 76 13.90 -25.31 -12.55
C ALA A 76 13.56 -26.11 -11.28
N ARG A 77 13.52 -25.44 -10.11
CA ARG A 77 13.14 -26.07 -8.85
C ARG A 77 11.66 -26.47 -8.82
N LEU A 78 10.77 -25.64 -9.36
CA LEU A 78 9.34 -25.97 -9.48
C LEU A 78 9.09 -27.17 -10.37
N GLN A 79 9.80 -27.27 -11.50
CA GLN A 79 9.69 -28.40 -12.44
C GLN A 79 10.18 -29.73 -11.86
N GLY A 80 11.05 -29.68 -10.85
CA GLY A 80 11.55 -30.87 -10.15
C GLY A 80 10.65 -31.35 -8.99
N LEU A 81 9.55 -30.67 -8.68
CA LEU A 81 8.64 -31.11 -7.63
C LEU A 81 7.85 -32.34 -8.08
N PRO A 82 7.67 -33.37 -7.22
CA PRO A 82 6.80 -34.49 -7.55
C PRO A 82 5.37 -33.97 -7.75
N ALA A 83 4.67 -34.47 -8.77
CA ALA A 83 3.25 -34.19 -8.93
C ALA A 83 2.54 -34.68 -7.66
N GLY A 84 1.94 -33.76 -6.90
CA GLY A 84 1.21 -34.11 -5.70
C GLY A 84 0.20 -35.20 -6.04
N GLU A 85 0.34 -36.35 -5.37
CA GLU A 85 -0.61 -37.45 -5.48
C GLU A 85 -2.01 -36.88 -5.26
N THR A 86 -2.78 -36.73 -6.34
CA THR A 86 -4.20 -36.50 -6.20
C THR A 86 -4.73 -37.82 -5.69
N SER A 87 -4.80 -37.94 -4.36
CA SER A 87 -5.38 -39.08 -3.67
C SER A 87 -6.88 -39.04 -3.94
N ALA A 88 -7.26 -39.42 -5.15
CA ALA A 88 -8.60 -39.87 -5.47
C ALA A 88 -8.76 -41.20 -4.74
N THR A 89 -9.17 -41.14 -3.48
CA THR A 89 -9.75 -42.28 -2.80
C THR A 89 -11.05 -42.63 -3.52
N ALA A 90 -10.94 -43.42 -4.58
CA ALA A 90 -12.06 -44.14 -5.14
C ALA A 90 -12.45 -45.20 -4.12
N ALA A 91 -13.46 -44.91 -3.30
CA ALA A 91 -14.08 -45.90 -2.43
C ALA A 91 -14.73 -47.00 -3.30
N PRO A 92 -14.44 -48.30 -3.08
CA PRO A 92 -15.20 -49.36 -3.71
C PRO A 92 -16.55 -49.52 -3.00
N ARG A 93 -17.52 -50.01 -3.79
CA ARG A 93 -18.95 -50.18 -3.49
C ARG A 93 -19.26 -51.08 -2.29
#